data_AF-A0A966GH76-F1
#
_entry.id   AF-A0A966GH76-F1
#
_cell.length_a   1.000
_cell.length_b   1.000
_cell.length_c   1.000
_cell.angle_alpha   90.00
_cell.angle_beta   90.00
_cell.angle_gamma   90.00
#
_symmetry.space_group_name_H-M   'P 1'
#
loop_
_entity.id
_entity.type
_entity.pdbx_description
1 polymer ?
#
loop_
_entity_poly.entity_id
_entity_poly.type
_entity_poly.pdbx_seq_one_letter_code
_entity_poly.pdbx_strand_id
1 'polypeptide(L)'
;VTLIIDENDDPLGEPWCEIMGLPETGRSNAALVDILEADLAQFINRADDATIRNEDKLDKELKRIVRQSAQNEIGKKPEVTVVVSRLS
;
A
#
# COMPACT_ATOMS: atom_id res chain seq x y z
N VAL A 1 3.33 -2.35 5.31
CA VAL A 1 2.14 -1.65 4.76
C VAL A 1 0.99 -1.96 5.68
N THR A 2 0.28 -0.94 6.14
CA THR A 2 -0.86 -1.13 7.04
C THR A 2 -2.08 -0.41 6.50
N LEU A 3 -3.23 -1.09 6.58
CA LEU A 3 -4.53 -0.57 6.20
C LEU A 3 -5.53 -0.91 7.31
N ILE A 4 -6.33 0.07 7.71
CA ILE A 4 -7.44 -0.12 8.66
C ILE A 4 -8.75 -0.03 7.90
N ILE A 5 -9.66 -0.96 8.17
CA ILE A 5 -11.01 -1.01 7.60
C ILE A 5 -11.99 -1.08 8.77
N ASP A 6 -13.08 -0.32 8.71
CA ASP A 6 -14.14 -0.34 9.72
C ASP A 6 -15.14 -1.50 9.53
N GLU A 7 -16.17 -1.55 10.37
CA GLU A 7 -17.24 -2.54 10.29
C GLU A 7 -18.14 -2.43 9.05
N ASN A 8 -18.09 -1.30 8.32
CA ASN A 8 -18.87 -1.05 7.11
C ASN A 8 -18.11 -1.39 5.82
N ASP A 9 -16.90 -1.94 5.94
CA ASP A 9 -15.93 -2.12 4.86
C ASP A 9 -15.39 -0.79 4.29
N ASP A 10 -15.44 0.29 5.06
CA ASP A 10 -14.89 1.58 4.67
C ASP A 10 -13.43 1.70 5.16
N PRO A 11 -12.48 2.12 4.30
CA PRO A 11 -11.12 2.42 4.71
C PRO A 11 -11.07 3.57 5.73
N LEU A 12 -10.48 3.32 6.89
CA LEU A 12 -10.24 4.36 7.89
C LEU A 12 -8.94 5.09 7.58
N GLY A 13 -9.08 6.18 6.83
CA GLY A 13 -7.95 7.01 6.40
C GLY A 13 -7.14 6.40 5.27
N GLU A 14 -5.93 6.93 5.07
CA GLU A 14 -5.03 6.46 4.01
C GLU A 14 -4.13 5.32 4.49
N PRO A 15 -3.80 4.35 3.62
CA PRO A 15 -2.82 3.32 3.95
C PRO A 15 -1.44 3.93 4.17
N TRP A 16 -0.73 3.46 5.20
CA TRP A 16 0.63 3.94 5.50
C TRP A 16 1.69 2.85 5.34
N CYS A 17 2.94 3.30 5.12
CA CYS A 17 4.08 2.45 4.86
C CYS A 17 5.24 2.73 5.81
N GLU A 18 5.82 1.65 6.32
CA GLU A 18 7.10 1.69 7.02
C GLU A 18 8.13 0.96 6.16
N ILE A 19 9.28 1.59 5.93
CA ILE A 19 10.39 1.02 5.14
C ILE A 19 11.59 0.76 6.05
N MET A 20 12.29 -0.35 5.80
CA MET A 20 13.56 -0.67 6.46
C MET A 20 14.57 -1.17 5.44
N GLY A 21 15.80 -0.62 5.50
CA GLY A 21 16.89 -1.03 4.60
C GLY A 21 16.71 -0.64 3.12
N LEU A 22 15.72 0.20 2.80
CA LEU A 22 15.47 0.74 1.46
C LEU A 22 16.00 2.17 1.35
N PRO A 23 16.34 2.65 0.13
CA PRO A 23 16.66 4.06 -0.09
C PRO A 23 15.50 4.96 0.33
N GLU A 24 15.80 6.03 1.07
CA GLU A 24 14.80 6.98 1.55
C GLU A 24 14.21 7.83 0.41
N THR A 25 14.95 8.04 -0.68
CA THR A 25 14.56 8.90 -1.80
C THR A 25 14.72 8.15 -3.12
N GLY A 26 13.72 8.26 -3.99
CA GLY A 26 13.71 7.67 -5.33
C GLY A 26 14.26 8.58 -6.42
N ARG A 27 14.20 8.11 -7.67
CA ARG A 27 14.60 8.88 -8.86
C ARG A 27 13.80 10.19 -9.05
N SER A 28 12.61 10.27 -8.47
CA SER A 28 11.73 11.45 -8.49
C SER A 28 12.16 12.56 -7.52
N ASN A 29 13.20 12.34 -6.70
CA ASN A 29 13.61 13.20 -5.58
C ASN A 29 12.53 13.40 -4.50
N ALA A 30 11.48 12.59 -4.49
CA ALA A 30 10.52 12.50 -3.40
C ALA A 30 10.86 11.34 -2.46
N ALA A 31 10.39 11.42 -1.21
CA ALA A 31 10.57 10.33 -0.26
C ALA A 31 9.85 9.08 -0.77
N LEU A 32 10.52 7.93 -0.69
CA LEU A 32 9.97 6.66 -1.18
C LEU A 32 8.66 6.33 -0.45
N VAL A 33 8.59 6.59 0.86
CA VAL A 33 7.39 6.35 1.67
C VAL A 33 6.20 7.12 1.09
N ASP A 34 6.34 8.42 0.87
CA ASP A 34 5.27 9.28 0.33
C ASP A 34 4.75 8.76 -1.03
N ILE A 35 5.65 8.29 -1.90
CA ILE A 35 5.27 7.74 -3.22
C ILE A 35 4.48 6.45 -3.05
N LEU A 36 4.93 5.56 -2.16
CA LEU A 36 4.24 4.30 -1.90
C LEU A 36 2.86 4.54 -1.30
N GLU A 37 2.74 5.44 -0.32
CA GLU A 37 1.48 5.79 0.31
C GLU A 37 0.51 6.43 -0.68
N ALA A 38 0.98 7.36 -1.52
CA ALA A 38 0.16 7.98 -2.55
C ALA A 38 -0.39 6.98 -3.57
N ASP A 39 0.43 6.06 -4.07
CA ASP A 39 0.00 5.03 -5.02
C ASP A 39 -1.01 4.05 -4.39
N LEU A 40 -0.81 3.68 -3.13
CA LEU A 40 -1.73 2.82 -2.38
C LEU A 40 -3.05 3.53 -2.09
N ALA A 41 -3.02 4.79 -1.66
CA ALA A 41 -4.21 5.61 -1.45
C ALA A 41 -5.00 5.76 -2.74
N GLN A 42 -4.33 5.97 -3.89
CA GLN A 42 -4.98 6.04 -5.19
C GLN A 42 -5.65 4.70 -5.58
N PHE A 43 -5.09 3.57 -5.18
CA PHE A 43 -5.71 2.27 -5.39
C PHE A 43 -6.93 2.06 -4.50
N ILE A 44 -6.81 2.30 -3.19
CA ILE A 44 -7.91 2.13 -2.23
C ILE A 44 -9.11 2.99 -2.60
N ASN A 45 -8.89 4.25 -2.96
CA ASN A 45 -9.97 5.16 -3.39
C ASN A 45 -10.66 4.76 -4.70
N ARG A 46 -10.09 3.82 -5.48
CA ARG A 46 -10.65 3.32 -6.74
C ARG A 46 -11.09 1.85 -6.65
N ALA A 47 -10.76 1.17 -5.58
CA ALA A 47 -11.11 -0.23 -5.40
C ALA A 47 -12.64 -0.35 -5.24
N ASP A 48 -13.21 -1.40 -5.81
CA ASP A 48 -14.62 -1.72 -5.61
C ASP A 48 -14.82 -2.41 -4.26
N ASP A 49 -16.03 -2.33 -3.70
CA ASP A 49 -16.40 -2.96 -2.43
C ASP A 49 -16.07 -4.47 -2.42
N ALA A 50 -16.16 -5.12 -3.59
CA ALA A 50 -15.84 -6.53 -3.76
C ALA A 50 -14.35 -6.83 -3.57
N THR A 51 -13.46 -5.89 -3.93
CA THR A 51 -12.02 -5.99 -3.65
C THR A 51 -11.72 -5.66 -2.20
N ILE A 52 -12.33 -4.62 -1.63
CA ILE A 52 -12.11 -4.24 -0.23
C ILE A 52 -12.52 -5.37 0.73
N ARG A 53 -13.61 -6.09 0.44
CA ARG A 53 -14.07 -7.23 1.23
C ARG A 53 -13.21 -8.49 1.14
N ASN A 54 -12.37 -8.61 0.11
CA ASN A 54 -11.59 -9.83 -0.13
C ASN A 54 -10.13 -9.64 0.29
N GLU A 55 -9.78 -10.22 1.43
CA GLU A 55 -8.44 -10.10 2.02
C GLU A 55 -7.31 -10.61 1.11
N ASP A 56 -7.50 -11.76 0.46
CA ASP A 56 -6.50 -12.33 -0.45
C ASP A 56 -6.24 -11.43 -1.67
N LYS A 57 -7.30 -10.86 -2.24
CA LYS A 57 -7.17 -9.92 -3.36
C LYS A 57 -6.49 -8.64 -2.91
N LEU A 58 -6.89 -8.11 -1.76
CA LEU A 58 -6.36 -6.86 -1.22
C LEU A 58 -4.86 -7.01 -0.90
N ASP A 59 -4.47 -8.05 -0.18
CA ASP A 59 -3.05 -8.36 0.11
C ASP A 59 -2.22 -8.46 -1.18
N LYS A 60 -2.71 -9.20 -2.17
CA LYS A 60 -2.01 -9.41 -3.43
C LYS A 60 -1.84 -8.11 -4.23
N GLU A 61 -2.88 -7.30 -4.34
CA GLU A 61 -2.81 -6.04 -5.09
C GLU A 61 -1.96 -4.99 -4.36
N LEU A 62 -2.08 -4.87 -3.03
CA LEU A 62 -1.23 -3.97 -2.24
C LEU A 62 0.25 -4.35 -2.37
N LYS A 63 0.60 -5.65 -2.27
CA LYS A 63 1.97 -6.13 -2.50
C LYS A 63 2.44 -5.84 -3.92
N ARG A 64 1.57 -6.02 -4.92
CA ARG A 64 1.88 -5.77 -6.33
C ARG A 64 2.21 -4.30 -6.56
N ILE A 65 1.39 -3.38 -6.05
CA ILE A 65 1.57 -1.93 -6.19
C ILE A 65 2.88 -1.50 -5.56
N VAL A 66 3.12 -1.84 -4.29
CA VAL A 66 4.38 -1.47 -3.60
C VAL A 66 5.60 -1.96 -4.37
N ARG A 67 5.59 -3.20 -4.86
CA ARG A 67 6.73 -3.74 -5.63
C ARG A 67 6.92 -3.06 -6.98
N GLN A 68 5.85 -2.62 -7.63
CA GLN A 68 5.95 -1.87 -8.89
C GLN A 68 6.47 -0.45 -8.64
N SER A 69 5.90 0.26 -7.68
CA SER A 69 6.32 1.62 -7.33
C SER A 69 7.76 1.66 -6.84
N ALA A 70 8.15 0.73 -5.96
CA ALA A 70 9.56 0.60 -5.55
C ALA A 70 10.48 0.21 -6.72
N GLN A 71 10.06 -0.69 -7.61
CA GLN A 71 10.86 -1.03 -8.79
C GLN A 71 11.07 0.19 -9.70
N ASN A 72 10.03 1.02 -9.86
CA ASN A 72 10.09 2.21 -10.69
C ASN A 72 10.97 3.28 -10.05
N GLU A 73 10.88 3.48 -8.73
CA GLU A 73 11.56 4.58 -8.05
C GLU A 73 12.99 4.27 -7.60
N ILE A 74 13.24 3.06 -7.09
CA ILE A 74 14.54 2.67 -6.54
C ILE A 74 15.19 1.49 -7.28
N GLY A 75 14.55 0.97 -8.34
CA GLY A 75 15.09 -0.13 -9.14
C GLY A 75 15.09 -1.50 -8.44
N LYS A 76 14.46 -1.63 -7.27
CA LYS A 76 14.45 -2.84 -6.44
C LYS A 76 13.02 -3.32 -6.16
N LYS A 77 12.83 -4.63 -6.02
CA LYS A 77 11.57 -5.25 -5.58
C LYS A 77 11.69 -5.71 -4.13
N PRO A 78 11.26 -4.91 -3.13
CA PRO A 78 11.36 -5.28 -1.73
C PRO A 78 10.45 -6.46 -1.38
N GLU A 79 10.76 -7.11 -0.26
CA GLU A 79 9.79 -7.95 0.45
C GLU A 79 8.76 -7.04 1.12
N VAL A 80 7.48 -7.43 1.05
CA VAL A 80 6.37 -6.58 1.48
C VAL A 80 5.48 -7.40 2.40
N THR A 81 5.34 -6.93 3.64
CA THR A 81 4.35 -7.42 4.60
C THR A 81 3.20 -6.43 4.63
N VAL A 82 1.99 -6.96 4.39
CA VAL A 82 0.73 -6.22 4.47
C VAL A 82 0.01 -6.65 5.73
N VAL A 83 -0.45 -5.68 6.50
CA VAL A 83 -1.29 -5.88 7.67
C VAL A 83 -2.61 -5.16 7.39
N VAL A 84 -3.69 -5.93 7.30
CA VAL A 84 -5.05 -5.38 7.19
C VAL A 84 -5.73 -5.58 8.53
N SER A 85 -6.06 -4.49 9.22
CA SER A 85 -6.80 -4.54 10.48
C SER A 85 -8.25 -4.18 10.22
N ARG A 86 -9.13 -5.17 10.36
CA ARG A 86 -10.58 -4.96 10.33
C ARG A 86 -11.07 -4.71 11.75
N LEU A 87 -11.67 -3.55 11.98
CA LEU A 87 -12.38 -3.27 13.23
C LEU A 87 -13.74 -3.97 13.17
N SER A 88 -14.05 -4.71 14.22
CA SER A 88 -15.27 -5.51 14.37
C SER A 88 -16.16 -4.92 15.46
#